data_AF-A0A452XJD6-F1
#
_entry.id   AF-A0A452XJD6-F1
#
_cell.length_a   1.000
_cell.length_b   1.000
_cell.length_c   1.000
_cell.angle_alpha   90.00
_cell.angle_beta   90.00
_cell.angle_gamma   90.00
#
_symmetry.space_group_name_H-M   'P 1'
#
loop_
_entity.id
_entity.type
_entity.pdbx_description
1 polymer ?
#
loop_
_entity_poly.entity_id
_entity_poly.type
_entity_poly.pdbx_seq_one_letter_code
_entity_poly.pdbx_strand_id
1 'polypeptide(L)'
;TVLICLERTPRKLRLIKNLVRKLLLSKPPRYFKQHLTRTLFWNILDGVADIDQDLATAILTSEMREKQLSSEKVIAALDSEKVGIHQRYLQWLIEDQGCEDPHYHTSYALLLSKSAMEAFHMESNSGEKNDKEIDSDIQFIYSLRERLQLFLQASDLYDPEDVLDVIAESELWLEKAILYRKMGQENIVLQILALETGG
;
A
#
# COMPACT_ATOMS: atom_id res chain seq x y z
N THR A 1 27.23 9.70 -11.62
CA THR A 1 27.42 10.96 -10.88
C THR A 1 26.41 12.05 -11.22
N VAL A 2 25.39 11.81 -12.07
CA VAL A 2 24.59 12.92 -12.66
C VAL A 2 23.28 13.28 -11.92
N LEU A 3 22.93 12.67 -10.77
CA LEU A 3 21.60 12.92 -10.16
C LEU A 3 21.56 13.44 -8.71
N ILE A 4 22.67 13.73 -8.03
CA ILE A 4 22.64 13.98 -6.56
C ILE A 4 23.03 15.42 -6.15
N CYS A 5 22.75 16.48 -6.94
CA CYS A 5 23.07 17.85 -6.47
C CYS A 5 22.01 18.92 -6.72
N LEU A 6 20.71 18.61 -6.82
CA LEU A 6 19.73 19.65 -7.14
C LEU A 6 18.91 20.10 -5.92
N GLU A 7 19.22 21.32 -5.48
CA GLU A 7 18.45 22.14 -4.56
C GLU A 7 16.93 22.05 -4.79
N ARG A 8 16.21 21.87 -3.67
CA ARG A 8 14.75 21.72 -3.55
C ARG A 8 14.00 22.97 -4.01
N THR A 9 13.84 23.15 -5.32
CA THR A 9 12.91 24.15 -5.87
C THR A 9 11.77 23.46 -6.62
N PRO A 10 10.50 23.85 -6.38
CA PRO A 10 9.32 23.12 -6.89
C PRO A 10 9.23 23.07 -8.43
N ARG A 11 9.90 24.00 -9.14
CA ARG A 11 10.01 23.99 -10.61
C ARG A 11 11.01 22.93 -11.12
N LYS A 12 12.17 22.76 -10.45
CA LYS A 12 13.16 21.73 -10.80
C LYS A 12 12.63 20.33 -10.49
N LEU A 13 11.89 20.17 -9.39
CA LEU A 13 11.18 18.94 -9.04
C LEU A 13 10.18 18.50 -10.13
N ARG A 14 9.39 19.43 -10.68
CA ARG A 14 8.48 19.14 -11.80
C ARG A 14 9.22 18.68 -13.06
N LEU A 15 10.34 19.31 -13.36
CA LEU A 15 11.19 18.94 -14.50
C LEU A 15 11.84 17.56 -14.30
N ILE A 16 12.33 17.26 -13.10
CA ILE A 16 12.88 15.94 -12.76
C ILE A 16 11.78 14.88 -12.79
N LYS A 17 10.60 15.13 -12.20
CA LYS A 17 9.43 14.23 -12.33
C LYS A 17 9.13 13.93 -13.79
N ASN A 18 9.05 14.96 -14.64
CA ASN A 18 8.79 14.78 -16.06
C ASN A 18 9.94 14.06 -16.78
N LEU A 19 11.20 14.32 -16.42
CA LEU A 19 12.37 13.68 -17.04
C LEU A 19 12.46 12.21 -16.64
N VAL A 20 12.28 11.88 -15.36
CA VAL A 20 12.26 10.52 -14.81
C VAL A 20 11.08 9.75 -15.38
N ARG A 21 9.88 10.34 -15.39
CA ARG A 21 8.68 9.76 -16.02
C ARG A 21 8.91 9.49 -17.50
N LYS A 22 9.56 10.41 -18.22
CA LYS A 22 9.89 10.25 -19.65
C LYS A 22 11.02 9.24 -19.88
N LEU A 23 12.01 9.15 -18.99
CA LEU A 23 13.13 8.21 -19.09
C LEU A 23 12.75 6.77 -18.70
N LEU A 24 11.81 6.60 -17.77
CA LEU A 24 11.39 5.29 -17.25
C LEU A 24 10.12 4.73 -17.92
N LEU A 25 9.21 5.59 -18.42
CA LEU A 25 7.98 5.15 -19.11
C LEU A 25 8.02 5.28 -20.63
N SER A 26 8.98 6.00 -21.22
CA SER A 26 9.27 5.82 -22.65
C SER A 26 10.18 4.61 -22.79
N LYS A 27 9.87 3.67 -23.71
CA LYS A 27 10.76 2.53 -24.02
C LYS A 27 12.17 3.06 -24.23
N PRO A 28 13.10 2.87 -23.29
CA PRO A 28 14.37 3.56 -23.40
C PRO A 28 15.22 2.81 -24.43
N PRO A 29 16.14 3.51 -25.12
CA PRO A 29 17.08 2.88 -26.03
C PRO A 29 17.81 1.74 -25.30
N ARG A 30 18.08 0.63 -26.02
CA ARG A 30 18.63 -0.63 -25.49
C ARG A 30 19.84 -0.49 -24.54
N TYR A 31 20.54 0.65 -24.58
CA TYR A 31 21.64 1.02 -23.68
C TYR A 31 21.24 1.26 -22.21
N PHE A 32 19.99 1.64 -21.92
CA PHE A 32 19.52 1.81 -20.54
C PHE A 32 19.15 0.49 -19.86
N LYS A 33 18.95 -0.58 -20.63
CA LYS A 33 18.60 -1.92 -20.13
C LYS A 33 19.71 -2.58 -19.31
N GLN A 34 20.98 -2.19 -19.49
CA GLN A 34 22.12 -2.96 -18.96
C GLN A 34 22.74 -2.44 -17.66
N HIS A 35 22.43 -1.22 -17.20
CA HIS A 35 23.25 -0.57 -16.16
C HIS A 35 22.51 0.20 -15.06
N LEU A 36 21.26 -0.13 -14.74
CA LEU A 36 20.77 0.22 -13.39
C LEU A 36 21.45 -0.73 -12.39
N THR A 37 22.65 -0.36 -11.95
CA THR A 37 23.34 -1.09 -10.87
C THR A 37 22.45 -1.09 -9.63
N ARG A 38 22.50 -2.18 -8.85
CA ARG A 38 21.69 -2.38 -7.64
C ARG A 38 21.72 -1.19 -6.69
N THR A 39 22.85 -0.49 -6.60
CA THR A 39 23.03 0.73 -5.78
C THR A 39 22.36 1.97 -6.36
N LEU A 40 22.32 2.12 -7.69
CA LEU A 40 21.68 3.26 -8.35
C LEU A 40 20.15 3.19 -8.24
N PHE A 41 19.60 1.98 -8.27
CA PHE A 41 18.17 1.74 -8.07
C PHE A 41 17.71 2.20 -6.68
N TRP A 42 18.38 1.75 -5.61
CA TRP A 42 18.02 2.13 -4.24
C TRP A 42 18.17 3.63 -4.00
N ASN A 43 19.23 4.26 -4.52
CA ASN A 43 19.42 5.70 -4.36
C ASN A 43 18.35 6.51 -5.11
N ILE A 44 17.88 6.05 -6.27
CA ILE A 44 16.76 6.67 -6.98
C ILE A 44 15.47 6.44 -6.22
N LEU A 45 15.25 5.22 -5.71
CA LEU A 45 14.05 4.89 -4.95
C LEU A 45 13.96 5.74 -3.69
N ASP A 46 15.04 5.84 -2.91
CA ASP A 46 15.09 6.61 -1.67
C ASP A 46 14.80 8.10 -1.93
N GLY A 47 15.50 8.68 -2.90
CA GLY A 47 15.29 10.08 -3.27
C GLY A 47 13.93 10.37 -3.90
N VAL A 48 13.34 9.43 -4.67
CA VAL A 48 12.01 9.61 -5.27
C VAL A 48 10.92 9.34 -4.25
N ALA A 49 11.09 8.39 -3.34
CA ALA A 49 10.11 8.04 -2.32
C ALA A 49 9.83 9.21 -1.36
N ASP A 50 10.82 10.07 -1.10
CA ASP A 50 10.66 11.29 -0.31
C ASP A 50 9.89 12.40 -1.05
N ILE A 51 9.75 12.29 -2.38
CA ILE A 51 9.27 13.34 -3.27
C ILE A 51 7.93 12.99 -3.93
N ASP A 52 7.75 11.72 -4.27
CA ASP A 52 6.66 11.18 -5.07
C ASP A 52 6.55 9.66 -4.88
N GLN A 53 5.69 9.27 -3.93
CA GLN A 53 5.46 7.86 -3.62
C GLN A 53 4.87 7.11 -4.82
N ASP A 54 3.99 7.73 -5.62
CA ASP A 54 3.41 7.11 -6.82
C ASP A 54 4.48 6.79 -7.86
N LEU A 55 5.44 7.70 -8.05
CA LEU A 55 6.56 7.48 -8.94
C LEU A 55 7.50 6.41 -8.40
N ALA A 56 7.78 6.39 -7.09
CA ALA A 56 8.58 5.34 -6.46
C ALA A 56 7.94 3.96 -6.66
N THR A 57 6.62 3.86 -6.48
CA THR A 57 5.86 2.65 -6.78
C THR A 57 5.95 2.28 -8.26
N ALA A 58 5.72 3.21 -9.19
CA ALA A 58 5.78 2.92 -10.62
C ALA A 58 7.16 2.38 -11.05
N ILE A 59 8.22 2.84 -10.38
CA ILE A 59 9.58 2.32 -10.56
C ILE A 59 9.69 0.90 -9.99
N LEU A 60 9.16 0.68 -8.78
CA LEU A 60 9.13 -0.64 -8.14
C LEU A 60 8.27 -1.65 -8.88
N THR A 61 7.26 -1.25 -9.64
CA THR A 61 6.33 -2.16 -10.33
C THR A 61 6.63 -2.31 -11.83
N SER A 62 7.60 -1.57 -12.35
CA SER A 62 7.98 -1.58 -13.78
C SER A 62 8.55 -2.93 -14.25
N GLU A 63 8.25 -3.25 -15.52
CA GLU A 63 8.82 -4.37 -16.29
C GLU A 63 10.33 -4.25 -16.53
N MET A 64 10.95 -3.10 -16.25
CA MET A 64 12.39 -2.83 -16.45
C MET A 64 13.33 -3.66 -15.55
N ARG A 65 12.79 -4.52 -14.68
CA ARG A 65 13.56 -5.37 -13.76
C ARG A 65 14.03 -6.66 -14.45
N GLU A 66 14.95 -6.56 -15.41
CA GLU A 66 15.54 -7.75 -16.09
C GLU A 66 16.35 -8.67 -15.11
N LYS A 67 16.62 -8.23 -13.88
CA LYS A 67 16.98 -9.09 -12.74
C LYS A 67 16.08 -8.75 -11.55
N GLN A 68 15.07 -9.58 -11.30
CA GLN A 68 14.19 -9.45 -10.13
C GLN A 68 15.05 -9.35 -8.86
N LEU A 69 15.04 -8.18 -8.21
CA LEU A 69 15.40 -8.08 -6.81
C LEU A 69 14.44 -9.01 -6.06
N SER A 70 14.95 -9.84 -5.14
CA SER A 70 14.05 -10.71 -4.38
C SER A 70 13.06 -9.84 -3.60
N SER A 71 11.79 -10.24 -3.58
CA SER A 71 10.72 -9.50 -2.92
C SER A 71 11.07 -9.17 -1.46
N GLU A 72 11.68 -10.12 -0.75
CA GLU A 72 12.24 -9.93 0.60
C GLU A 72 13.24 -8.77 0.69
N LYS A 73 14.15 -8.63 -0.29
CA LYS A 73 15.16 -7.55 -0.28
C LYS A 73 14.54 -6.20 -0.59
N VAL A 74 13.44 -6.18 -1.34
CA VAL A 74 12.69 -4.95 -1.58
C VAL A 74 11.97 -4.53 -0.32
N ILE A 75 11.22 -5.44 0.31
CA ILE A 75 10.50 -5.17 1.55
C ILE A 75 11.46 -4.73 2.66
N ALA A 76 12.61 -5.40 2.82
CA ALA A 76 13.61 -5.04 3.83
C ALA A 76 14.32 -3.71 3.58
N ALA A 77 14.35 -3.23 2.33
CA ALA A 77 14.98 -1.95 1.98
C ALA A 77 13.99 -0.78 2.00
N LEU A 78 12.69 -1.06 1.95
CA LEU A 78 11.66 -0.04 2.05
C LEU A 78 11.56 0.43 3.51
N ASP A 79 11.58 1.74 3.67
CA ASP A 79 11.38 2.40 4.96
C ASP A 79 10.02 2.03 5.56
N SER A 80 10.01 1.61 6.82
CA SER A 80 8.79 1.24 7.57
C SER A 80 7.81 2.41 7.71
N GLU A 81 8.28 3.66 7.65
CA GLU A 81 7.43 4.85 7.69
C GLU A 81 6.67 5.07 6.38
N LYS A 82 7.13 4.47 5.27
CA LYS A 82 6.55 4.66 3.92
C LYS A 82 5.50 3.60 3.60
N VAL A 83 4.50 3.48 4.48
CA VAL A 83 3.43 2.46 4.44
C VAL A 83 2.74 2.37 3.07
N GLY A 84 2.48 3.51 2.41
CA GLY A 84 1.83 3.53 1.09
C GLY A 84 2.64 2.83 -0.02
N ILE A 85 3.97 2.98 -0.01
CA ILE A 85 4.84 2.31 -0.99
C ILE A 85 4.85 0.80 -0.72
N HIS A 86 4.94 0.39 0.54
CA HIS A 86 4.88 -1.02 0.95
C HIS A 86 3.57 -1.69 0.52
N GLN A 87 2.44 -1.07 0.84
CA GLN A 87 1.12 -1.57 0.45
C GLN A 87 1.01 -1.74 -1.06
N ARG A 88 1.39 -0.72 -1.84
CA ARG A 88 1.24 -0.76 -3.29
C ARG A 88 2.20 -1.76 -3.95
N TYR A 89 3.38 -1.97 -3.36
CA TYR A 89 4.31 -3.01 -3.81
C TYR A 89 3.79 -4.42 -3.52
N LEU A 90 3.26 -4.67 -2.31
CA LEU A 90 2.65 -5.95 -1.95
C LEU A 90 1.41 -6.25 -2.78
N GLN A 91 0.55 -5.25 -3.01
CA GLN A 91 -0.59 -5.37 -3.91
C GLN A 91 -0.15 -5.81 -5.30
N TRP A 92 0.88 -5.17 -5.86
CA TRP A 92 1.43 -5.54 -7.17
C TRP A 92 2.00 -6.97 -7.16
N LEU A 93 2.67 -7.40 -6.09
CA LEU A 93 3.15 -8.79 -5.98
C LEU A 93 1.99 -9.79 -6.01
N ILE A 94 0.91 -9.51 -5.30
CA ILE A 94 -0.21 -10.44 -5.17
C ILE A 94 -1.09 -10.41 -6.42
N GLU A 95 -1.55 -9.24 -6.84
CA GLU A 95 -2.54 -9.08 -7.90
C GLU A 95 -1.93 -9.13 -9.31
N ASP A 96 -0.82 -8.42 -9.53
CA ASP A 96 -0.21 -8.29 -10.87
C ASP A 96 0.81 -9.40 -11.16
N GLN A 97 1.50 -9.93 -10.14
CA GLN A 97 2.44 -11.05 -10.30
C GLN A 97 1.87 -12.40 -9.88
N GLY A 98 0.68 -12.44 -9.26
CA GLY A 98 0.07 -13.69 -8.81
C GLY A 98 0.90 -14.42 -7.76
N CYS A 99 1.59 -13.69 -6.88
CA CYS A 99 2.40 -14.30 -5.84
C CYS A 99 1.50 -14.93 -4.78
N GLU A 100 1.59 -16.26 -4.60
CA GLU A 100 0.78 -17.03 -3.64
C GLU A 100 1.48 -17.24 -2.29
N ASP A 101 2.53 -16.49 -1.97
CA ASP A 101 3.26 -16.64 -0.70
C ASP A 101 2.39 -16.11 0.47
N PRO A 102 1.96 -16.97 1.41
CA PRO A 102 1.12 -16.57 2.53
C PRO A 102 1.69 -15.41 3.34
N HIS A 103 3.01 -15.34 3.47
CA HIS A 103 3.67 -14.28 4.21
C HIS A 103 3.39 -12.88 3.64
N TYR A 104 3.34 -12.76 2.31
CA TYR A 104 3.05 -11.48 1.66
C TYR A 104 1.56 -11.14 1.71
N HIS A 105 0.68 -12.13 1.62
CA HIS A 105 -0.75 -11.95 1.81
C HIS A 105 -1.08 -11.46 3.24
N THR A 106 -0.52 -12.10 4.27
CA THR A 106 -0.69 -11.65 5.66
C THR A 106 -0.10 -10.26 5.87
N SER A 107 1.11 -10.01 5.38
CA SER A 107 1.74 -8.68 5.49
C SER A 107 0.89 -7.58 4.84
N TYR A 108 0.29 -7.87 3.69
CA TYR A 108 -0.59 -6.92 2.99
C TYR A 108 -1.88 -6.68 3.77
N ALA A 109 -2.53 -7.73 4.27
CA ALA A 109 -3.73 -7.64 5.10
C ALA A 109 -3.48 -6.79 6.36
N LEU A 110 -2.36 -7.02 7.04
CA LEU A 110 -1.96 -6.28 8.24
C LEU A 110 -1.74 -4.79 7.95
N LEU A 111 -1.05 -4.46 6.85
CA LEU A 111 -0.84 -3.07 6.47
C LEU A 111 -2.15 -2.38 6.11
N LEU A 112 -3.03 -3.03 5.34
CA LEU A 112 -4.36 -2.47 5.02
C LEU A 112 -5.19 -2.24 6.28
N SER A 113 -5.15 -3.19 7.22
CA SER A 113 -5.85 -3.09 8.50
C SER A 113 -5.38 -1.91 9.34
N LYS A 114 -4.07 -1.73 9.47
CA LYS A 114 -3.48 -0.59 10.17
C LYS A 114 -3.89 0.74 9.53
N SER A 115 -3.80 0.85 8.21
CA SER A 115 -4.22 2.07 7.51
C SER A 115 -5.72 2.34 7.63
N ALA A 116 -6.57 1.30 7.62
CA ALA A 116 -8.01 1.46 7.83
C ALA A 116 -8.32 1.94 9.26
N MET A 117 -7.63 1.42 10.28
CA MET A 117 -7.76 1.88 11.67
C MET A 117 -7.29 3.32 11.85
N GLU A 118 -6.11 3.66 11.33
CA GLU A 118 -5.57 5.02 11.40
C GLU A 118 -6.51 6.02 10.74
N ALA A 119 -7.06 5.69 9.57
CA ALA A 119 -8.00 6.55 8.87
C ALA A 119 -9.31 6.73 9.67
N PHE A 120 -9.82 5.67 10.30
CA PHE A 120 -11.00 5.73 11.17
C PHE A 120 -10.79 6.63 12.41
N HIS A 121 -9.64 6.51 13.07
CA HIS A 121 -9.31 7.37 14.22
C HIS A 121 -9.15 8.86 13.86
N MET A 122 -8.78 9.17 12.61
CA MET A 122 -8.69 10.55 12.14
C MET A 122 -10.07 11.21 11.96
N GLU A 123 -11.11 10.44 11.64
CA GLU A 123 -12.50 10.91 11.55
C GLU A 123 -13.06 11.27 12.93
N SER A 124 -12.80 10.44 13.94
CA SER A 124 -13.33 10.64 15.30
C SER A 124 -12.78 11.90 15.99
N ASN A 125 -11.62 12.40 15.54
CA ASN A 125 -10.93 13.56 16.10
C ASN A 125 -11.12 14.85 15.30
N SER A 126 -11.78 14.83 14.12
CA SER A 126 -11.83 15.97 13.20
C SER A 126 -12.99 16.94 13.43
N GLY A 127 -13.30 17.26 14.69
CA GLY A 127 -14.45 18.11 15.08
C GLY A 127 -14.49 19.55 14.51
N GLU A 128 -13.51 19.98 13.72
CA GLU A 128 -13.41 21.37 13.20
C GLU A 128 -12.83 21.45 11.76
N LYS A 129 -13.15 20.54 10.84
CA LYS A 129 -12.76 20.67 9.42
C LYS A 129 -13.89 21.30 8.57
N ASN A 130 -13.53 21.99 7.49
CA ASN A 130 -14.50 22.55 6.55
C ASN A 130 -15.22 21.42 5.78
N ASP A 131 -16.50 21.60 5.45
CA ASP A 131 -17.36 20.59 4.78
C ASP A 131 -16.72 19.90 3.56
N LYS A 132 -15.84 20.58 2.82
CA LYS A 132 -15.17 20.02 1.62
C LYS A 132 -13.98 19.11 1.95
N GLU A 133 -13.29 19.34 3.06
CA GLU A 133 -12.18 18.48 3.51
C GLU A 133 -12.72 17.22 4.21
N ILE A 134 -13.86 17.37 4.90
CA ILE A 134 -14.60 16.25 5.49
C ILE A 134 -15.03 15.26 4.41
N ASP A 135 -15.61 15.73 3.30
CA ASP A 135 -16.09 14.86 2.21
C ASP A 135 -14.93 14.05 1.56
N SER A 136 -13.76 14.67 1.38
CA SER A 136 -12.59 13.97 0.83
C SER A 136 -11.95 12.97 1.80
N ASP A 137 -11.90 13.29 3.09
CA ASP A 137 -11.34 12.40 4.11
C ASP A 137 -12.25 11.18 4.32
N ILE A 138 -13.56 11.39 4.36
CA ILE A 138 -14.56 10.32 4.43
C ILE A 138 -14.48 9.40 3.21
N GLN A 139 -14.40 9.97 2.00
CA GLN A 139 -14.25 9.18 0.78
C GLN A 139 -12.96 8.34 0.80
N PHE A 140 -11.86 8.89 1.31
CA PHE A 140 -10.60 8.16 1.47
C PHE A 140 -10.72 7.00 2.47
N ILE A 141 -11.37 7.21 3.61
CA ILE A 141 -11.63 6.17 4.63
C ILE A 141 -12.45 5.03 4.02
N TYR A 142 -13.57 5.34 3.35
CA TYR A 142 -14.40 4.31 2.70
C TYR A 142 -13.61 3.53 1.66
N SER A 143 -12.77 4.21 0.87
CA SER A 143 -11.91 3.57 -0.15
C SER A 143 -10.92 2.58 0.46
N LEU A 144 -10.35 2.90 1.63
CA LEU A 144 -9.42 2.01 2.34
C LEU A 144 -10.13 0.80 2.94
N ARG A 145 -11.30 1.02 3.57
CA ARG A 145 -12.11 -0.06 4.14
C ARG A 145 -12.61 -1.01 3.07
N GLU A 146 -13.16 -0.49 1.97
CA GLU A 146 -13.59 -1.31 0.83
C GLU A 146 -12.44 -2.16 0.29
N ARG A 147 -11.25 -1.57 0.12
CA ARG A 147 -10.07 -2.32 -0.34
C ARG A 147 -9.69 -3.44 0.61
N LEU A 148 -9.71 -3.19 1.92
CA LEU A 148 -9.46 -4.22 2.93
C LEU A 148 -10.51 -5.33 2.85
N GLN A 149 -11.79 -4.99 2.81
CA GLN A 149 -12.88 -5.97 2.73
C GLN A 149 -12.78 -6.84 1.47
N LEU A 150 -12.55 -6.22 0.31
CA LEU A 150 -12.38 -6.94 -0.95
C LEU A 150 -11.19 -7.91 -0.89
N PHE A 151 -10.05 -7.47 -0.34
CA PHE A 151 -8.87 -8.32 -0.20
C PHE A 151 -9.13 -9.51 0.74
N LEU A 152 -9.71 -9.25 1.92
CA LEU A 152 -10.03 -10.29 2.90
C LEU A 152 -11.03 -11.31 2.34
N GLN A 153 -11.97 -10.89 1.50
CA GLN A 153 -12.89 -11.82 0.85
C GLN A 153 -12.20 -12.65 -0.23
N ALA A 154 -11.41 -12.01 -1.10
CA ALA A 154 -10.84 -12.62 -2.29
C ALA A 154 -9.65 -13.55 -2.00
N SER A 155 -8.84 -13.24 -1.00
CA SER A 155 -7.67 -14.04 -0.64
C SER A 155 -8.01 -15.08 0.42
N ASP A 156 -7.47 -16.29 0.28
CA ASP A 156 -7.51 -17.35 1.31
C ASP A 156 -6.13 -17.64 1.92
N LEU A 157 -5.10 -16.91 1.49
CA LEU A 157 -3.70 -17.20 1.82
C LEU A 157 -3.14 -16.39 2.99
N TYR A 158 -3.93 -15.52 3.62
CA TYR A 158 -3.48 -14.76 4.79
C TYR A 158 -3.90 -15.47 6.08
N ASP A 159 -3.23 -15.13 7.18
CA ASP A 159 -3.61 -15.58 8.52
C ASP A 159 -4.73 -14.67 9.09
N PRO A 160 -5.97 -15.18 9.26
CA PRO A 160 -7.08 -14.37 9.75
C PRO A 160 -6.97 -14.02 11.25
N GLU A 161 -6.24 -14.81 12.05
CA GLU A 161 -6.05 -14.55 13.48
C GLU A 161 -5.12 -13.33 13.66
N ASP A 162 -3.99 -13.31 12.95
CA ASP A 162 -3.05 -12.17 12.97
C ASP A 162 -3.74 -10.85 12.60
N VAL A 163 -4.60 -10.89 11.58
CA VAL A 163 -5.33 -9.69 11.13
C VAL A 163 -6.39 -9.28 12.15
N LEU A 164 -7.08 -10.24 12.75
CA LEU A 164 -8.10 -9.99 13.75
C LEU A 164 -7.51 -9.34 15.01
N ASP A 165 -6.35 -9.81 15.46
CA ASP A 165 -5.65 -9.26 16.62
C ASP A 165 -5.34 -7.76 16.46
N VAL A 166 -5.00 -7.32 15.24
CA VAL A 166 -4.77 -5.90 14.96
C VAL A 166 -6.05 -5.08 15.07
N ILE A 167 -7.17 -5.57 14.55
CA ILE A 167 -8.43 -4.81 14.47
C ILE A 167 -9.39 -5.10 15.64
N ALA A 168 -9.02 -5.95 16.59
CA ALA A 168 -9.90 -6.48 17.64
C ALA A 168 -10.63 -5.39 18.43
N GLU A 169 -9.93 -4.30 18.74
CA GLU A 169 -10.45 -3.17 19.53
C GLU A 169 -11.06 -2.05 18.67
N SER A 170 -11.14 -2.23 17.34
CA SER A 170 -11.67 -1.23 16.41
C SER A 170 -13.15 -1.43 16.06
N GLU A 171 -13.82 -0.44 15.48
CA GLU A 171 -15.20 -0.56 14.97
C GLU A 171 -15.26 -1.07 13.51
N LEU A 172 -14.23 -1.80 13.07
CA LEU A 172 -14.17 -2.46 11.77
C LEU A 172 -15.03 -3.74 11.76
N TRP A 173 -16.32 -3.61 12.07
CA TRP A 173 -17.25 -4.72 12.30
C TRP A 173 -17.44 -5.64 11.09
N LEU A 174 -17.52 -5.07 9.89
CA LEU A 174 -17.66 -5.84 8.65
C LEU A 174 -16.40 -6.65 8.36
N GLU A 175 -15.23 -6.06 8.57
CA GLU A 175 -13.94 -6.71 8.42
C GLU A 175 -13.79 -7.85 9.43
N LYS A 176 -14.15 -7.63 10.70
CA LYS A 176 -14.19 -8.69 11.73
C LYS A 176 -15.13 -9.83 11.32
N ALA A 177 -16.32 -9.51 10.81
CA ALA A 177 -17.27 -10.51 10.34
C ALA A 177 -16.71 -11.37 9.18
N ILE A 178 -15.94 -10.77 8.27
CA ILE A 178 -15.23 -11.51 7.20
C ILE A 178 -14.20 -12.45 7.81
N LEU A 179 -13.38 -11.99 8.76
CA LEU A 179 -12.34 -12.81 9.41
C LEU A 179 -12.94 -13.99 10.20
N TYR A 180 -13.96 -13.75 11.02
CA TYR A 180 -14.65 -14.82 11.74
C TYR A 180 -15.29 -15.84 10.80
N ARG A 181 -15.81 -15.41 9.65
CA ARG A 181 -16.29 -16.32 8.62
C ARG A 181 -15.16 -17.19 8.05
N LYS A 182 -13.98 -16.62 7.77
CA LYS A 182 -12.82 -17.38 7.27
C LYS A 182 -12.35 -18.44 8.26
N MET A 183 -12.51 -18.18 9.56
CA MET A 183 -12.20 -19.13 10.63
C MET A 183 -13.34 -20.15 10.90
N GLY A 184 -14.44 -20.10 10.14
CA GLY A 184 -15.60 -20.98 10.35
C GLY A 184 -16.42 -20.65 11.60
N GLN A 185 -16.24 -19.48 12.20
CA GLN A 185 -16.92 -19.04 13.42
C GLN A 185 -18.24 -18.33 13.10
N GLU A 186 -19.15 -19.01 12.39
CA GLU A 186 -20.41 -18.42 11.90
C GLU A 186 -21.31 -17.88 13.01
N ASN A 187 -21.28 -18.50 14.19
CA ASN A 187 -22.05 -18.03 15.35
C ASN A 187 -21.66 -16.61 15.78
N ILE A 188 -20.38 -16.24 15.66
CA ILE A 188 -19.89 -14.90 16.01
C ILE A 188 -20.29 -13.91 14.92
N VAL A 189 -20.22 -14.32 13.66
CA VAL A 189 -20.68 -13.51 12.52
C VAL A 189 -22.14 -13.10 12.69
N LEU A 190 -23.00 -14.04 13.07
CA LEU A 190 -24.42 -13.76 13.32
C LEU A 190 -24.62 -12.78 14.48
N GLN A 191 -23.82 -12.88 15.55
CA GLN A 191 -23.87 -11.94 16.67
C GLN A 191 -23.48 -10.52 16.24
N ILE A 192 -22.39 -10.39 15.48
CA ILE A 192 -21.93 -9.09 14.96
C ILE A 192 -23.01 -8.45 14.08
N LEU A 193 -23.58 -9.20 13.13
CA LEU A 193 -24.62 -8.68 12.24
C LEU A 193 -25.91 -8.31 12.98
N ALA A 194 -26.27 -9.05 14.02
CA ALA A 194 -27.45 -8.74 14.84
C ALA A 194 -27.28 -7.43 15.63
N LEU A 195 -26.06 -7.14 16.12
CA LEU A 195 -25.76 -5.89 16.81
C LEU A 195 -25.82 -4.68 15.87
N GLU A 196 -25.31 -4.84 14.63
CA GLU A 196 -25.30 -3.76 13.63
C GLU A 196 -26.67 -3.47 12.99
N THR A 197 -27.59 -4.44 12.97
CA THR A 197 -28.93 -4.28 12.35
C THR A 197 -30.08 -4.10 13.35
N GLY A 198 -29.81 -4.27 14.65
CA GLY A 198 -30.80 -4.23 15.73
C GLY A 198 -30.71 -3.01 16.66
N GLY A 199 -29.84 -2.03 16.37
CA GLY A 199 -29.65 -0.80 17.13
C GLY A 199 -30.43 0.39 16.60
#